data_AF-A0A7S3GZU0-F1
#
_entry.id   AF-A0A7S3GZU0-F1
#
_cell.length_a   1.000
_cell.length_b   1.000
_cell.length_c   1.000
_cell.angle_alpha   90.00
_cell.angle_beta   90.00
_cell.angle_gamma   90.00
#
_symmetry.space_group_name_H-M   'P 1'
#
loop_
_entity.id
_entity.type
_entity.pdbx_description
1 polymer ?
#
loop_
_entity_poly.entity_id
_entity_poly.type
_entity_poly.pdbx_seq_one_letter_code
_entity_poly.pdbx_strand_id
1 'polypeptide(L)'
;RRAANARMMILFMLTLFILVEVCIAAYDVSFAELTALTSYHSTAICSNGDVVVGGGTTGLIGFPSAGGWDFLVQRFSSTGTLLWSTVWGGTQEDFIKGVSVDDNDNVFVTGYTRSTLAANAVALTVAKIGSSGDLIYSRDYGGSANAH
;
A
#
# COMPACT_ATOMS: atom_id res chain seq x y z
N ARG A 1 27.80 48.19 -9.53
CA ARG A 1 28.60 47.03 -9.07
C ARG A 1 28.06 46.45 -7.76
N ARG A 2 28.01 47.20 -6.64
CA ARG A 2 27.45 46.70 -5.35
C ARG A 2 26.02 46.14 -5.44
N ALA A 3 25.11 46.83 -6.14
CA ALA A 3 23.72 46.38 -6.31
C ALA A 3 23.58 45.12 -7.20
N ALA A 4 24.46 44.95 -8.19
CA ALA A 4 24.47 43.76 -9.04
C ALA A 4 24.96 42.53 -8.27
N ASN A 5 26.00 42.70 -7.44
CA ASN A 5 26.53 41.64 -6.60
C ASN A 5 25.50 41.21 -5.53
N ALA A 6 24.76 42.16 -4.95
CA ALA A 6 23.68 41.86 -4.00
C ALA A 6 22.53 41.07 -4.66
N ARG A 7 22.11 41.47 -5.87
CA ARG A 7 21.08 40.75 -6.65
C ARG A 7 21.50 39.32 -7.01
N MET A 8 22.76 39.14 -7.41
CA MET A 8 23.30 37.82 -7.75
C MET A 8 23.41 36.90 -6.52
N MET A 9 23.76 37.46 -5.36
CA MET A 9 23.83 36.71 -4.10
C MET A 9 22.44 36.28 -3.62
N ILE A 10 21.42 37.13 -3.76
CA ILE A 10 20.03 36.79 -3.44
C ILE A 10 19.50 35.67 -4.35
N LEU A 11 19.79 35.74 -5.66
CA LEU A 11 19.37 34.71 -6.61
C LEU A 11 20.05 33.36 -6.34
N PHE A 12 21.32 33.38 -5.93
CA PHE A 12 22.05 32.18 -5.52
C PHE A 12 21.47 31.56 -4.23
N MET A 13 21.10 32.38 -3.24
CA MET A 13 20.48 31.87 -2.02
C MET A 13 19.07 31.31 -2.26
N LEU A 14 18.27 31.94 -3.14
CA LEU A 14 16.94 31.43 -3.50
C LEU A 14 17.00 30.12 -4.27
N THR A 15 17.94 30.00 -5.22
CA THR A 15 18.12 28.74 -5.97
C THR A 15 18.63 27.61 -5.09
N LEU A 16 19.54 27.91 -4.15
CA LEU A 16 20.01 26.94 -3.16
C LEU A 16 18.88 26.50 -2.20
N PHE A 17 18.02 27.43 -1.77
CA PHE A 17 16.89 27.13 -0.90
C PHE A 17 15.88 26.20 -1.60
N ILE A 18 15.53 26.50 -2.85
CA ILE A 18 14.66 25.64 -3.66
C ILE A 18 15.31 24.27 -3.90
N LEU A 19 16.61 24.21 -4.17
CA LEU A 19 17.33 22.94 -4.31
C LEU A 19 17.33 22.10 -3.04
N VAL A 20 17.44 22.74 -1.86
CA VAL A 20 17.36 22.06 -0.56
C VAL A 20 15.95 21.52 -0.30
N GLU A 21 14.90 22.30 -0.57
CA GLU A 21 13.51 21.83 -0.44
C GLU A 21 13.21 20.67 -1.40
N VAL A 22 13.70 20.74 -2.64
CA VAL A 22 13.58 19.65 -3.63
C VAL A 22 14.35 18.40 -3.19
N CYS A 23 15.56 18.55 -2.64
CA CYS A 23 16.35 17.44 -2.11
C CYS A 23 15.70 16.78 -0.89
N ILE A 24 15.10 17.56 0.02
CA ILE A 24 14.41 17.04 1.20
C ILE A 24 13.17 16.25 0.76
N ALA A 25 12.37 16.78 -0.17
CA ALA A 25 11.20 16.07 -0.70
C ALA A 25 11.56 14.77 -1.43
N ALA A 26 12.69 14.73 -2.13
CA ALA A 26 13.18 13.50 -2.78
C ALA A 26 13.70 12.44 -1.77
N TYR A 27 14.19 12.86 -0.62
CA TYR A 27 14.71 11.98 0.44
C TYR A 27 13.60 11.43 1.35
N ASP A 28 12.51 12.20 1.53
CA ASP A 28 11.38 11.85 2.41
C ASP A 28 10.60 10.61 1.93
N VAL A 29 10.69 10.26 0.65
CA VAL A 29 10.03 9.06 0.08
C VAL A 29 10.72 7.76 0.52
N SER A 30 11.94 7.81 1.10
CA SER A 30 12.73 6.62 1.44
C SER A 30 12.78 6.25 2.93
N PHE A 31 12.42 7.16 3.84
CA PHE A 31 12.61 6.96 5.29
C PHE A 31 11.36 6.50 6.05
N ALA A 32 10.20 6.45 5.37
CA ALA A 32 8.90 6.13 5.95
C ALA A 32 8.60 4.62 6.15
N GLU A 33 9.45 3.71 5.66
CA GLU A 33 9.20 2.25 5.75
C GLU A 33 9.73 1.57 7.03
N LEU A 34 10.41 2.29 7.95
CA LEU A 34 11.34 1.66 8.90
C LEU A 34 10.77 1.14 10.23
N THR A 35 9.47 0.81 10.34
CA THR A 35 8.96 0.10 11.56
C THR A 35 7.96 -1.01 11.30
N ALA A 36 7.52 -1.21 10.06
CA ALA A 36 6.56 -2.25 9.71
C ALA A 36 7.24 -3.43 9.01
N LEU A 37 6.91 -4.65 9.43
CA LEU A 37 7.26 -5.83 8.66
C LEU A 37 6.26 -5.97 7.52
N THR A 38 6.74 -5.92 6.27
CA THR A 38 5.95 -6.22 5.07
C THR A 38 6.45 -7.52 4.46
N SER A 39 5.52 -8.34 3.95
CA SER A 39 5.86 -9.58 3.23
C SER A 39 4.91 -9.77 2.06
N TYR A 40 5.45 -9.90 0.85
CA TYR A 40 4.69 -10.13 -0.38
C TYR A 40 4.68 -11.61 -0.76
N HIS A 41 3.51 -12.12 -1.14
CA HIS A 41 3.30 -13.54 -1.45
C HIS A 41 2.68 -13.78 -2.83
N SER A 42 2.16 -12.73 -3.47
CA SER A 42 1.47 -12.86 -4.76
C SER A 42 1.70 -11.62 -5.62
N THR A 43 1.71 -11.78 -6.93
CA THR A 43 1.88 -10.71 -7.91
C THR A 43 0.94 -10.89 -9.09
N ALA A 44 0.53 -9.77 -9.70
CA ALA A 44 -0.25 -9.73 -10.94
C ALA A 44 0.19 -8.53 -11.79
N ILE A 45 -0.07 -8.60 -13.10
CA ILE A 45 0.29 -7.55 -14.06
C ILE A 45 -1.00 -6.97 -14.65
N CYS A 46 -1.11 -5.64 -14.64
CA CYS A 46 -2.20 -4.90 -15.25
C CYS A 46 -2.03 -4.82 -16.78
N SER A 47 -3.11 -4.49 -17.48
CA SER A 47 -3.12 -4.37 -18.95
C SER A 47 -2.14 -3.30 -19.47
N ASN A 48 -1.89 -2.27 -18.66
CA ASN A 48 -0.95 -1.18 -18.94
C ASN A 48 0.52 -1.48 -18.54
N GLY A 49 0.81 -2.68 -18.03
CA GLY A 49 2.14 -3.10 -17.58
C GLY A 49 2.48 -2.71 -16.14
N ASP A 50 1.57 -2.08 -15.41
CA ASP A 50 1.73 -1.87 -13.97
C ASP A 50 1.75 -3.22 -13.23
N VAL A 51 2.43 -3.24 -12.08
CA VAL A 51 2.59 -4.44 -11.27
C VAL A 51 1.82 -4.27 -9.97
N VAL A 52 0.97 -5.25 -9.66
CA VAL A 52 0.29 -5.35 -8.37
C VAL A 52 0.95 -6.42 -7.55
N VAL A 53 1.26 -6.12 -6.30
CA VAL A 53 1.80 -7.07 -5.32
C VAL A 53 0.83 -7.19 -4.15
N GLY A 54 0.58 -8.42 -3.73
CA GLY A 54 -0.25 -8.76 -2.58
C GLY A 54 0.58 -9.41 -1.49
N GLY A 55 0.42 -8.93 -0.27
CA GLY A 55 1.18 -9.34 0.89
C GLY A 55 0.42 -9.11 2.19
N GLY A 56 1.17 -8.99 3.27
CA GLY A 56 0.64 -8.47 4.52
C GLY A 56 1.62 -7.50 5.18
N THR A 57 1.11 -6.80 6.18
CA THR A 57 1.91 -5.87 6.99
C THR A 57 1.50 -5.87 8.45
N THR A 58 2.43 -5.58 9.37
CA THR A 58 2.10 -5.29 10.79
C THR A 58 1.80 -3.80 11.02
N GLY A 59 1.56 -3.04 9.95
CA GLY A 59 1.17 -1.62 9.95
C GLY A 59 1.82 -0.84 8.81
N LEU A 60 1.37 0.38 8.56
CA LEU A 60 2.03 1.35 7.67
C LEU A 60 1.78 2.75 8.24
N ILE A 61 2.61 3.73 7.90
CA ILE A 61 2.30 5.13 8.22
C ILE A 61 0.94 5.49 7.59
N GLY A 62 0.01 5.95 8.43
CA GLY A 62 -1.37 6.25 8.02
C GLY A 62 -2.33 5.05 8.02
N PHE A 63 -1.81 3.82 8.18
CA PHE A 63 -2.59 2.58 8.30
C PHE A 63 -2.02 1.71 9.43
N PRO A 64 -2.20 2.11 10.70
CA PRO A 64 -1.74 1.30 11.82
C PRO A 64 -2.43 -0.06 11.80
N SER A 65 -1.71 -1.11 12.19
CA SER A 65 -2.32 -2.44 12.24
C SER A 65 -3.44 -2.47 13.28
N ALA A 66 -4.54 -3.14 12.94
CA ALA A 66 -5.64 -3.38 13.87
C ALA A 66 -5.35 -4.54 14.84
N GLY A 67 -4.25 -5.27 14.64
CA GLY A 67 -3.83 -6.41 15.44
C GLY A 67 -2.51 -7.01 14.96
N GLY A 68 -2.59 -8.16 14.28
CA GLY A 68 -1.43 -8.89 13.76
C GLY A 68 -1.01 -8.41 12.37
N TRP A 69 -0.83 -9.37 11.47
CA TRP A 69 -0.65 -9.10 10.04
C TRP A 69 -1.99 -8.67 9.43
N ASP A 70 -2.01 -7.55 8.70
CA ASP A 70 -3.14 -7.08 7.92
C ASP A 70 -2.90 -7.33 6.42
N PHE A 71 -3.96 -7.38 5.62
CA PHE A 71 -3.85 -7.45 4.16
C PHE A 71 -3.18 -6.17 3.62
N LEU A 72 -2.18 -6.33 2.76
CA LEU A 72 -1.52 -5.22 2.06
C LEU A 72 -1.51 -5.51 0.56
N VAL A 73 -2.06 -4.59 -0.23
CA VAL A 73 -1.91 -4.60 -1.69
C VAL A 73 -1.29 -3.29 -2.12
N GLN A 74 -0.31 -3.37 -3.01
CA GLN A 74 0.32 -2.20 -3.62
C GLN A 74 0.34 -2.33 -5.13
N ARG A 75 0.17 -1.20 -5.82
CA ARG A 75 0.37 -1.10 -7.27
C ARG A 75 1.56 -0.20 -7.55
N PHE A 76 2.43 -0.67 -8.42
CA PHE A 76 3.58 0.05 -8.94
C PHE A 76 3.39 0.30 -10.43
N SER A 77 3.84 1.45 -10.92
CA SER A 77 3.92 1.70 -12.35
C SER A 77 4.86 0.69 -13.01
N SER A 78 4.76 0.55 -14.33
CA SER A 78 5.73 -0.21 -15.13
C SER A 78 7.19 0.25 -14.98
N THR A 79 7.42 1.46 -14.43
CA THR A 79 8.74 2.02 -14.11
C THR A 79 9.16 1.83 -12.65
N GLY A 80 8.35 1.14 -11.84
CA GLY A 80 8.63 0.86 -10.43
C GLY A 80 8.20 1.96 -9.45
N THR A 81 7.41 2.95 -9.87
CA THR A 81 6.90 4.00 -8.98
C THR A 81 5.66 3.50 -8.23
N LEU A 82 5.64 3.58 -6.91
CA LEU A 82 4.44 3.25 -6.12
C LEU A 82 3.30 4.20 -6.49
N LEU A 83 2.19 3.65 -6.98
CA LEU A 83 0.99 4.40 -7.36
C LEU A 83 0.01 4.50 -6.20
N TRP A 84 -0.23 3.39 -5.51
CA TRP A 84 -1.10 3.35 -4.32
C TRP A 84 -0.81 2.13 -3.44
N SER A 85 -1.28 2.22 -2.19
CA SER A 85 -1.29 1.13 -1.21
C SER A 85 -2.67 1.03 -0.57
N THR A 86 -3.18 -0.18 -0.43
CA THR A 86 -4.44 -0.47 0.24
C THR A 86 -4.15 -1.46 1.37
N VAL A 87 -4.48 -1.05 2.61
CA VAL A 87 -4.35 -1.88 3.81
C VAL A 87 -5.71 -2.05 4.45
N TRP A 88 -6.06 -3.29 4.80
CA TRP A 88 -7.25 -3.58 5.58
C TRP A 88 -7.07 -4.90 6.34
N GLY A 89 -7.84 -5.08 7.40
CA GLY A 89 -7.75 -6.22 8.29
C GLY A 89 -8.52 -5.96 9.57
N GLY A 90 -8.29 -6.80 10.58
CA GLY A 90 -8.96 -6.71 11.87
C GLY A 90 -8.04 -7.02 13.03
N THR A 91 -8.61 -7.50 14.13
CA THR A 91 -7.90 -7.62 15.40
C THR A 91 -6.93 -8.80 15.49
N GLN A 92 -6.91 -9.68 14.48
CA GLN A 92 -6.05 -10.85 14.42
C GLN A 92 -5.19 -10.81 13.16
N GLU A 93 -4.87 -11.97 12.58
CA GLU A 93 -4.01 -12.07 11.41
C GLU A 93 -4.84 -12.32 10.14
N ASP A 94 -4.45 -11.61 9.10
CA ASP A 94 -5.10 -11.50 7.81
C ASP A 94 -4.04 -11.64 6.72
N PHE A 95 -4.19 -12.68 5.88
CA PHE A 95 -3.14 -13.07 4.93
C PHE A 95 -3.67 -13.22 3.51
N ILE A 96 -3.05 -12.50 2.57
CA ILE A 96 -3.26 -12.68 1.14
C ILE A 96 -2.64 -14.01 0.68
N LYS A 97 -3.37 -14.74 -0.18
CA LYS A 97 -2.90 -15.94 -0.87
C LYS A 97 -2.85 -15.80 -2.38
N GLY A 98 -3.67 -14.94 -2.97
CA GLY A 98 -3.65 -14.70 -4.40
C GLY A 98 -4.17 -13.32 -4.76
N VAL A 99 -3.57 -12.71 -5.78
CA VAL A 99 -4.08 -11.52 -6.45
C VAL A 99 -4.26 -11.80 -7.94
N SER A 100 -5.27 -11.20 -8.54
CA SER A 100 -5.49 -11.19 -9.99
C SER A 100 -6.08 -9.84 -10.42
N VAL A 101 -6.02 -9.53 -11.71
CA VAL A 101 -6.48 -8.26 -12.26
C VAL A 101 -7.54 -8.51 -13.34
N ASP A 102 -8.60 -7.71 -13.40
CA ASP A 102 -9.59 -7.72 -14.50
C ASP A 102 -9.23 -6.76 -15.63
N ASP A 103 -10.00 -6.79 -16.73
CA ASP A 103 -9.76 -5.95 -17.91
C ASP A 103 -9.91 -4.44 -17.64
N ASN A 104 -10.47 -4.05 -16.50
CA ASN A 104 -10.58 -2.64 -16.07
C ASN A 104 -9.47 -2.28 -15.06
N ASP A 105 -8.43 -3.10 -14.95
CA ASP A 105 -7.34 -3.02 -13.98
C ASP A 105 -7.80 -2.98 -12.52
N ASN A 106 -8.98 -3.55 -12.20
CA ASN A 106 -9.35 -3.76 -10.81
C ASN A 106 -8.65 -5.01 -10.27
N VAL A 107 -8.29 -4.99 -8.99
CA VAL A 107 -7.58 -6.07 -8.34
C VAL A 107 -8.56 -6.93 -7.55
N PHE A 108 -8.54 -8.23 -7.80
CA PHE A 108 -9.21 -9.23 -6.98
C PHE A 108 -8.20 -9.90 -6.07
N VAL A 109 -8.59 -10.07 -4.81
CA VAL A 109 -7.73 -10.58 -3.76
C VAL A 109 -8.43 -11.75 -3.10
N THR A 110 -7.68 -12.82 -2.88
CA THR A 110 -8.10 -13.97 -2.09
C THR A 110 -7.12 -14.22 -0.97
N GLY A 111 -7.62 -14.68 0.17
CA GLY A 111 -6.81 -14.89 1.36
C GLY A 111 -7.62 -15.52 2.46
N TYR A 112 -7.13 -15.38 3.68
CA TYR A 112 -7.92 -15.72 4.85
C TYR A 112 -7.78 -14.69 5.95
N THR A 113 -8.83 -14.57 6.74
CA THR A 113 -8.89 -13.74 7.94
C THR A 113 -9.14 -14.61 9.16
N ARG A 114 -8.48 -14.25 10.27
CA ARG A 114 -8.80 -14.76 11.62
C ARG A 114 -9.62 -13.76 12.43
N SER A 115 -9.91 -12.60 11.87
CA SER A 115 -10.44 -11.44 12.59
C SER A 115 -11.97 -11.42 12.69
N THR A 116 -12.69 -12.12 11.81
CA THR A 116 -14.16 -11.97 11.67
C THR A 116 -15.00 -13.04 12.35
N LEU A 117 -14.37 -14.00 13.03
CA LEU A 117 -15.05 -15.15 13.61
C LEU A 117 -14.64 -15.40 15.06
N ALA A 118 -15.38 -16.26 15.75
CA ALA A 118 -15.04 -16.74 17.08
C ALA A 118 -13.60 -17.30 17.15
N ALA A 119 -13.00 -17.26 18.33
CA ALA A 119 -11.60 -17.65 18.54
C ALA A 119 -11.22 -18.96 17.84
N ASN A 120 -10.16 -18.92 17.04
CA ASN A 120 -9.57 -20.01 16.24
C ASN A 120 -10.30 -20.40 14.94
N ALA A 121 -11.34 -19.68 14.52
CA ALA A 121 -11.93 -19.88 13.21
C ALA A 121 -11.23 -19.03 12.14
N VAL A 122 -11.22 -19.56 10.92
CA VAL A 122 -10.60 -18.92 9.74
C VAL A 122 -11.67 -18.79 8.67
N ALA A 123 -11.86 -17.59 8.13
CA ALA A 123 -12.71 -17.36 6.97
C ALA A 123 -11.85 -17.14 5.71
N LEU A 124 -12.35 -17.63 4.58
CA LEU A 124 -11.90 -17.21 3.27
C LEU A 124 -12.28 -15.75 3.07
N THR A 125 -11.33 -14.90 2.70
CA THR A 125 -11.61 -13.52 2.30
C THR A 125 -11.54 -13.39 0.79
N VAL A 126 -12.56 -12.75 0.21
CA VAL A 126 -12.57 -12.30 -1.19
C VAL A 126 -12.79 -10.80 -1.21
N ALA A 127 -11.84 -10.06 -1.78
CA ALA A 127 -11.92 -8.62 -1.90
C ALA A 127 -11.74 -8.15 -3.34
N LYS A 128 -12.30 -6.98 -3.64
CA LYS A 128 -12.06 -6.24 -4.87
C LYS A 128 -11.58 -4.83 -4.54
N ILE A 129 -10.49 -4.43 -5.16
CA ILE A 129 -9.91 -3.09 -5.09
C ILE A 129 -10.03 -2.46 -6.47
N GLY A 130 -10.48 -1.21 -6.52
CA GLY A 130 -10.56 -0.44 -7.76
C GLY A 130 -9.18 -0.15 -8.34
N SER A 131 -9.11 0.18 -9.62
CA SER A 131 -7.83 0.53 -10.26
C SER A 131 -7.11 1.73 -9.60
N SER A 132 -7.87 2.59 -8.90
CA SER A 132 -7.40 3.72 -8.07
C SER A 132 -6.88 3.35 -6.68
N GLY A 133 -7.02 2.09 -6.24
CA GLY A 133 -6.62 1.64 -4.90
C GLY A 133 -7.74 1.65 -3.85
N ASP A 134 -8.96 2.06 -4.21
CA ASP A 134 -10.09 2.05 -3.29
C ASP A 134 -10.62 0.63 -3.05
N LEU A 135 -10.81 0.23 -1.78
CA LEU A 135 -11.44 -1.06 -1.46
C LEU A 135 -12.93 -1.01 -1.81
N ILE A 136 -13.32 -1.67 -2.90
CA ILE A 136 -14.72 -1.71 -3.39
C ILE A 136 -15.56 -2.64 -2.51
N TYR A 137 -15.04 -3.83 -2.22
CA TYR A 137 -15.64 -4.73 -1.23
C TYR A 137 -14.60 -5.67 -0.63
N SER A 138 -14.88 -6.16 0.58
CA SER A 138 -14.26 -7.33 1.19
C SER A 138 -15.38 -8.20 1.76
N ARG A 139 -15.33 -9.51 1.51
CA ARG A 139 -16.33 -10.47 2.01
C ARG A 139 -15.64 -11.70 2.55
N ASP A 140 -16.10 -12.12 3.72
CA ASP A 140 -15.57 -13.28 4.40
C ASP A 140 -16.58 -14.44 4.33
N TYR A 141 -16.06 -15.64 4.04
CA TYR A 141 -16.83 -16.85 3.79
C TYR A 141 -16.28 -18.02 4.62
N GLY A 142 -17.17 -18.79 5.23
CA GLY A 142 -16.82 -19.97 6.02
C GLY A 142 -16.55 -19.68 7.51
N GLY A 143 -16.11 -20.71 8.24
CA GLY A 143 -15.89 -20.68 9.68
C GLY A 143 -17.14 -21.03 10.49
N SER A 144 -17.38 -22.31 10.73
CA SER A 144 -18.52 -22.75 11.55
C SER A 144 -18.30 -22.39 13.02
N ALA A 145 -19.36 -22.13 13.79
CA ALA A 145 -20.00 -23.29 14.38
C ALA A 145 -21.24 -23.83 13.64
N ASN A 146 -21.98 -23.03 12.86
CA ASN A 146 -23.15 -23.55 12.12
C ASN A 146 -23.34 -22.76 10.81
N ALA A 147 -22.92 -23.33 9.68
CA ALA A 147 -23.35 -22.84 8.37
C ALA A 147 -24.66 -23.54 8.01
N HIS A 148 -25.77 -22.82 8.13
CA HIS A 148 -27.04 -23.07 7.47
C HIS A 148 -27.35 -21.90 6.54
#